data_AF-A0A975QPF8-F1
#
_entry.id   AF-A0A975QPF8-F1
#
_cell.length_a   1.000
_cell.length_b   1.000
_cell.length_c   1.000
_cell.angle_alpha   90.00
_cell.angle_beta   90.00
_cell.angle_gamma   90.00
#
_symmetry.space_group_name_H-M   'P 1'
#
loop_
_entity.id
_entity.type
_entity.pdbx_description
1 polymer ?
#
loop_
_entity_poly.entity_id
_entity_poly.type
_entity_poly.pdbx_seq_one_letter_code
_entity_poly.pdbx_strand_id
1 'polypeptide(L)'
;MESKYVYLFVIILFSIINLVIFLLGRQLRKGKMVYIVSGYDPKKHDKERMGKYAGNSMIFTSVFMFIGVVLPLVGKMIYEENTLYGVIIKVSFVLFFIIVIIRAILVGKYVNK
;
A
#
# COMPACT_ATOMS: atom_id res chain seq x y z
N MET A 1 -6.70 -3.49 29.01
CA MET A 1 -7.11 -4.68 28.21
C MET A 1 -7.78 -4.28 26.91
N GLU A 2 -8.75 -3.36 26.90
CA GLU A 2 -9.48 -2.94 25.68
C GLU A 2 -8.58 -2.40 24.55
N SER A 3 -7.53 -1.65 24.88
CA SER A 3 -6.61 -1.07 23.88
C SER A 3 -5.88 -2.13 23.04
N LYS A 4 -5.48 -3.26 23.64
CA LYS A 4 -4.76 -4.34 22.92
C LYS A 4 -5.62 -4.98 21.84
N TYR A 5 -6.90 -5.22 22.12
CA TYR A 5 -7.82 -5.79 21.14
C TYR A 5 -8.07 -4.85 19.98
N VAL A 6 -8.12 -3.53 20.23
CA VAL A 6 -8.20 -2.51 19.18
C VAL A 6 -6.96 -2.56 18.29
N TYR A 7 -5.76 -2.58 18.86
CA TYR A 7 -4.52 -2.69 18.06
C TYR A 7 -4.46 -4.00 17.27
N LEU A 8 -4.82 -5.12 17.89
CA LEU A 8 -4.85 -6.42 17.22
C LEU A 8 -5.82 -6.43 16.04
N PHE A 9 -7.03 -5.91 16.23
CA PHE A 9 -8.02 -5.77 15.17
C PHE A 9 -7.49 -4.90 14.02
N VAL A 10 -6.88 -3.77 14.34
CA VAL A 10 -6.29 -2.85 13.36
C VAL A 10 -5.13 -3.53 12.59
N ILE A 11 -4.26 -4.27 13.28
CA ILE A 11 -3.16 -5.02 12.65
C ILE A 11 -3.71 -6.07 11.67
N ILE A 12 -4.72 -6.83 12.08
CA ILE A 12 -5.36 -7.84 11.23
C ILE A 12 -5.98 -7.17 10.00
N LEU A 13 -6.75 -6.11 10.20
CA LEU A 13 -7.40 -5.35 9.12
C LEU A 13 -6.38 -4.83 8.10
N PHE A 14 -5.34 -4.13 8.56
CA PHE A 14 -4.30 -3.61 7.68
C PHE A 14 -3.51 -4.73 6.99
N SER A 15 -3.27 -5.87 7.66
CA SER A 15 -2.61 -7.02 7.04
C SER A 15 -3.45 -7.65 5.92
N ILE A 16 -4.77 -7.76 6.12
CA ILE A 16 -5.69 -8.24 5.08
C ILE A 16 -5.71 -7.28 3.90
N ILE A 17 -5.89 -5.97 4.14
CA ILE A 17 -5.85 -4.94 3.09
C ILE A 17 -4.51 -5.03 2.34
N ASN A 18 -3.41 -5.22 3.06
CA ASN A 18 -2.09 -5.33 2.47
C ASN A 18 -1.97 -6.51 1.51
N LEU A 19 -2.46 -7.67 1.95
CA LEU A 19 -2.47 -8.89 1.15
C LEU A 19 -3.30 -8.68 -0.13
N VAL A 20 -4.47 -8.05 -0.03
CA VAL A 20 -5.31 -7.74 -1.21
C VAL A 20 -4.56 -6.85 -2.19
N ILE A 21 -3.94 -5.75 -1.73
CA ILE A 21 -3.17 -4.84 -2.59
C ILE A 21 -2.02 -5.59 -3.28
N PHE A 22 -1.30 -6.44 -2.55
CA PHE A 22 -0.21 -7.24 -3.10
C PHE A 22 -0.69 -8.20 -4.20
N LEU A 23 -1.79 -8.91 -3.94
CA LEU A 23 -2.38 -9.85 -4.90
C LEU A 23 -2.88 -9.14 -6.15
N LEU A 24 -3.57 -8.01 -6.01
CA LEU A 24 -3.99 -7.17 -7.14
C LEU A 24 -2.79 -6.68 -7.95
N GLY A 25 -1.73 -6.21 -7.27
CA GLY A 25 -0.50 -5.80 -7.93
C GLY A 25 0.17 -6.93 -8.72
N ARG A 26 0.15 -8.17 -8.21
CA ARG A 26 0.64 -9.35 -8.95
C ARG A 26 -0.20 -9.67 -10.17
N GLN A 27 -1.53 -9.53 -10.10
CA GLN A 27 -2.41 -9.74 -11.26
C GLN A 27 -2.17 -8.68 -12.34
N LEU A 28 -2.12 -7.40 -11.95
CA LEU A 28 -1.81 -6.29 -12.85
C LEU A 28 -0.46 -6.46 -13.54
N ARG A 29 0.58 -6.87 -12.81
CA ARG A 29 1.92 -7.11 -13.39
C ARG A 29 1.92 -8.18 -14.49
N LYS A 30 0.97 -9.12 -14.46
CA LYS A 30 0.74 -10.13 -15.50
C LYS A 30 -0.14 -9.63 -16.66
N GLY A 31 -0.43 -8.33 -16.70
CA GLY A 31 -1.37 -7.73 -17.66
C GLY A 31 -2.83 -8.11 -17.42
N LYS A 32 -3.16 -8.76 -16.29
CA LYS A 32 -4.55 -9.10 -15.96
C LYS A 32 -5.19 -7.92 -15.24
N MET A 33 -6.47 -7.70 -15.48
CA MET A 33 -7.26 -6.65 -14.81
C MET A 33 -6.77 -5.21 -15.04
N VAL A 34 -5.96 -4.94 -16.07
CA VAL A 34 -5.47 -3.57 -16.37
C VAL A 34 -6.61 -2.57 -16.63
N TYR A 35 -7.78 -3.06 -17.03
CA TYR A 35 -9.00 -2.26 -17.20
C TYR A 35 -9.52 -1.61 -15.90
N ILE A 36 -9.10 -2.09 -14.72
CA ILE A 36 -9.46 -1.46 -13.43
C ILE A 36 -8.58 -0.24 -13.12
N VAL A 37 -7.48 -0.05 -13.85
CA VAL A 37 -6.58 1.06 -13.61
C VAL A 37 -7.23 2.33 -14.14
N SER A 38 -7.48 3.29 -13.24
CA SER A 38 -8.12 4.55 -13.59
C SER A 38 -7.38 5.25 -14.74
N GLY A 39 -8.14 5.64 -15.76
CA GLY A 39 -7.68 6.30 -16.99
C GLY A 39 -7.02 5.39 -18.02
N TYR A 40 -6.96 4.07 -17.82
CA TYR A 40 -6.48 3.15 -18.86
C TYR A 40 -7.41 3.15 -20.10
N ASP A 41 -6.85 3.48 -21.27
CA ASP A 41 -7.50 3.32 -22.58
C ASP A 41 -6.76 2.24 -23.39
N PRO A 42 -7.42 1.12 -23.75
CA PRO A 42 -6.79 0.04 -24.52
C PRO A 42 -6.40 0.45 -25.95
N LYS A 43 -6.92 1.57 -26.48
CA LYS A 43 -6.53 2.11 -27.79
C LYS A 43 -5.24 2.94 -27.73
N LYS A 44 -4.92 3.50 -26.57
CA LYS A 44 -3.78 4.41 -26.37
C LYS A 44 -2.63 3.77 -25.59
N HIS A 45 -2.93 2.83 -24.70
CA HIS A 45 -1.96 2.29 -23.76
C HIS A 45 -1.67 0.81 -24.01
N ASP A 46 -0.37 0.48 -24.03
CA ASP A 46 0.08 -0.90 -24.02
C ASP A 46 -0.30 -1.60 -22.71
N LYS A 47 -1.09 -2.67 -22.82
CA LYS A 47 -1.63 -3.42 -21.69
C LYS A 47 -0.53 -4.03 -20.82
N GLU A 48 0.53 -4.57 -21.40
CA GLU A 48 1.59 -5.25 -20.66
C GLU A 48 2.44 -4.23 -19.89
N ARG A 49 2.78 -3.12 -20.54
CA ARG A 49 3.57 -2.04 -19.96
C ARG A 49 2.80 -1.35 -18.83
N MET A 50 1.53 -1.04 -19.06
CA MET A 50 0.65 -0.46 -18.04
C MET A 50 0.46 -1.41 -16.86
N GLY A 51 0.22 -2.70 -17.14
CA GLY A 51 0.13 -3.73 -16.12
C GLY A 51 1.38 -3.84 -15.27
N LYS A 52 2.58 -3.87 -15.88
CA LYS A 52 3.86 -3.86 -15.15
C LYS A 52 4.01 -2.61 -14.28
N TYR A 53 3.68 -1.43 -14.80
CA TYR A 53 3.84 -0.17 -14.06
C TYR A 53 2.88 -0.05 -12.87
N ALA A 54 1.57 -0.25 -13.11
CA ALA A 54 0.55 -0.19 -12.07
C ALA A 54 0.73 -1.33 -11.04
N GLY A 55 1.03 -2.54 -11.51
CA GLY A 55 1.26 -3.70 -10.66
C GLY A 55 2.48 -3.54 -9.75
N ASN A 56 3.62 -3.06 -10.28
CA ASN A 56 4.78 -2.75 -9.46
C ASN A 56 4.48 -1.65 -8.43
N SER A 57 3.70 -0.64 -8.82
CA SER A 57 3.32 0.43 -7.90
C SER A 57 2.46 -0.10 -6.75
N MET A 58 1.48 -0.96 -7.01
CA MET A 58 0.67 -1.60 -5.96
C MET A 58 1.49 -2.51 -5.05
N ILE A 59 2.36 -3.35 -5.62
CA ILE A 59 3.26 -4.22 -4.83
C ILE A 59 4.16 -3.38 -3.92
N PHE A 60 4.72 -2.30 -4.45
CA PHE A 60 5.57 -1.40 -3.69
C PHE A 60 4.81 -0.72 -2.56
N THR A 61 3.61 -0.19 -2.83
CA THR A 61 2.72 0.39 -1.81
C THR A 61 2.38 -0.62 -0.72
N SER A 62 2.14 -1.88 -1.08
CA SER A 62 1.90 -2.96 -0.13
C SER A 62 3.11 -3.21 0.79
N VAL A 63 4.31 -3.36 0.23
CA VAL A 63 5.53 -3.55 1.02
C VAL A 63 5.75 -2.36 1.96
N PHE A 64 5.54 -1.13 1.48
CA PHE A 64 5.64 0.07 2.31
C PHE A 64 4.58 0.14 3.40
N MET A 65 3.34 -0.26 3.13
CA MET A 65 2.30 -0.31 4.16
C MET A 65 2.64 -1.34 5.24
N PHE A 66 3.22 -2.48 4.86
CA PHE A 66 3.66 -3.48 5.83
C PHE A 66 4.73 -2.92 6.78
N ILE A 67 5.79 -2.35 6.20
CA ILE A 67 6.95 -1.86 6.95
C ILE A 67 6.59 -0.59 7.74
N GLY A 68 5.79 0.30 7.16
CA GLY A 68 5.43 1.58 7.76
C GLY A 68 4.27 1.52 8.73
N VAL A 69 3.28 0.65 8.51
CA VAL A 69 2.07 0.64 9.35
C VAL A 69 2.01 -0.63 10.20
N VAL A 70 2.12 -1.80 9.59
CA VAL A 70 1.91 -3.07 10.30
C VAL A 70 3.02 -3.35 11.30
N LEU A 71 4.30 -3.28 10.90
CA LEU A 71 5.42 -3.57 11.81
C LEU A 71 5.48 -2.61 13.02
N PRO A 72 5.32 -1.28 12.87
CA PRO A 72 5.32 -0.39 14.03
C PRO A 72 4.14 -0.62 14.97
N LEU A 73 2.96 -0.98 14.45
CA LEU A 73 1.81 -1.35 15.28
C LEU A 73 2.07 -2.63 16.08
N VAL A 74 2.68 -3.65 15.47
CA VAL A 74 3.12 -4.87 16.17
C VAL A 74 4.14 -4.52 17.26
N GLY A 75 5.13 -3.70 16.95
CA GLY A 75 6.13 -3.23 17.92
C GLY A 75 5.49 -2.52 19.12
N LYS A 76 4.54 -1.61 18.88
CA LYS A 76 3.79 -0.93 19.95
C LYS A 76 2.95 -1.89 20.80
N MET A 77 2.36 -2.94 20.20
CA MET A 77 1.57 -3.92 20.93
C MET A 77 2.44 -4.80 21.85
N ILE A 78 3.69 -5.09 21.44
CA ILE A 78 4.65 -5.89 22.22
C ILE A 78 5.33 -5.04 23.30
N TYR A 79 5.68 -3.79 22.98
CA TYR A 79 6.46 -2.90 23.86
C TYR A 79 5.63 -1.69 24.32
N GLU A 80 4.54 -1.96 25.06
CA GLU A 80 3.45 -1.02 25.38
C GLU A 80 3.86 0.37 25.89
N GLU A 81 4.99 0.48 26.59
CA GLU A 81 5.42 1.72 27.25
C GLU A 81 6.45 2.55 26.46
N ASN A 82 6.91 2.06 25.30
CA ASN A 82 7.97 2.74 24.57
C ASN A 82 7.39 3.87 23.69
N THR A 83 7.45 5.10 24.19
CA THR A 83 7.02 6.32 23.48
C THR A 83 7.65 6.46 22.10
N LEU A 84 8.84 5.89 21.90
CA LEU A 84 9.52 5.79 20.61
C LEU A 84 8.65 5.12 19.53
N TYR A 85 7.98 4.00 19.84
CA TYR A 85 7.10 3.33 18.85
C TYR A 85 5.88 4.17 18.51
N GLY A 86 5.36 4.97 19.45
CA GLY A 86 4.30 5.92 19.18
C GLY A 86 4.69 7.00 18.17
N VAL A 87 5.92 7.52 18.26
CA VAL A 87 6.48 8.48 17.30
C VAL A 87 6.74 7.80 15.95
N ILE A 88 7.34 6.60 15.94
CA ILE A 88 7.61 5.84 14.72
C ILE A 88 6.31 5.57 13.95
N ILE A 89 5.22 5.16 14.63
CA ILE A 89 3.92 4.96 13.96
C ILE A 89 3.45 6.24 13.28
N LYS A 90 3.49 7.39 13.96
CA LYS A 90 3.04 8.67 13.38
C LYS A 90 3.85 9.05 12.15
N VAL A 91 5.18 8.99 12.26
CA VAL A 91 6.09 9.29 11.15
C VAL A 91 5.85 8.35 9.97
N SER A 92 5.71 7.06 10.23
CA SER A 92 5.49 6.07 9.18
C SER A 92 4.14 6.22 8.50
N PHE A 93 3.08 6.60 9.21
CA PHE A 93 1.80 6.95 8.60
C PHE A 93 1.92 8.16 7.67
N VAL A 94 2.61 9.22 8.10
CA VAL A 94 2.84 10.41 7.27
C VAL A 94 3.63 10.05 6.01
N LEU A 95 4.73 9.30 6.16
CA LEU A 95 5.54 8.83 5.03
C LEU A 95 4.74 7.94 4.08
N PHE A 96 3.88 7.06 4.62
CA PHE A 96 2.99 6.23 3.81
C PHE A 96 2.07 7.08 2.93
N PHE A 97 1.39 8.08 3.48
CA PHE A 97 0.51 8.96 2.70
C PHE A 97 1.28 9.76 1.64
N ILE A 98 2.44 10.31 1.99
CA ILE A 98 3.30 11.02 1.03
C ILE A 98 3.67 10.11 -0.15
N ILE A 99 4.12 8.88 0.13
CA ILE A 99 4.51 7.92 -0.91
C ILE A 99 3.31 7.53 -1.78
N VAL A 100 2.15 7.28 -1.18
CA VAL A 100 0.92 6.94 -1.91
C VAL A 100 0.52 8.08 -2.84
N ILE A 101 0.54 9.33 -2.37
CA ILE A 101 0.21 10.51 -3.18
C ILE A 101 1.20 10.67 -4.34
N ILE A 102 2.51 10.61 -4.07
CA ILE A 102 3.54 10.71 -5.11
C ILE A 102 3.32 9.62 -6.17
N ARG A 103 3.06 8.38 -5.76
CA ARG A 103 2.81 7.26 -6.68
C ARG A 103 1.52 7.46 -7.48
N ALA A 104 0.45 7.92 -6.86
CA ALA A 104 -0.80 8.22 -7.55
C ALA A 104 -0.60 9.29 -8.63
N ILE A 105 0.16 10.35 -8.33
CA ILE A 105 0.51 11.40 -9.30
C ILE A 105 1.37 10.82 -10.44
N LEU A 106 2.37 9.99 -10.13
CA LEU A 106 3.23 9.38 -11.14
C LEU A 106 2.46 8.44 -12.07
N VAL A 107 1.56 7.62 -11.53
CA VAL A 107 0.64 6.78 -12.30
C VAL A 107 -0.27 7.64 -13.18
N GLY A 108 -0.90 8.69 -12.62
CA GLY A 108 -1.76 9.59 -13.39
C GLY A 108 -1.03 10.30 -14.54
N LYS A 109 0.22 10.73 -14.33
CA LYS A 109 1.06 11.28 -15.40
C LYS A 109 1.42 10.26 -16.48
N TYR A 110 1.60 9.00 -16.11
CA TYR A 110 1.88 7.93 -17.07
C TYR A 110 0.63 7.55 -17.88
N VAL A 111 -0.55 7.62 -17.26
CA VAL A 111 -1.84 7.34 -17.90
C VAL A 111 -2.27 8.44 -18.86
N ASN A 112 -1.93 9.70 -18.59
CA ASN A 112 -2.31 10.84 -19.45
C ASN A 112 -1.32 11.12 -20.60
N LYS A 113 -0.29 10.28 -20.77
CA LYS A 113 0.71 10.38 -21.84
C LYS A 113 0.45 9.34 -22.92
#